data_AF-A0A2G2MHS1-F1
#
_entry.id   AF-A0A2G2MHS1-F1
#
_cell.length_a   1.000
_cell.length_b   1.000
_cell.length_c   1.000
_cell.angle_alpha   90.00
_cell.angle_beta   90.00
_cell.angle_gamma   90.00
#
_symmetry.space_group_name_H-M   'P 1'
#
loop_
_entity.id
_entity.type
_entity.pdbx_description
1 polymer ?
#
loop_
_entity_poly.entity_id
_entity_poly.type
_entity_poly.pdbx_seq_one_letter_code
_entity_poly.pdbx_strand_id
1 'polypeptide(L)'
;MIHLITTSNPSKQLLKMVESFMQGRQYIKIDRSSKMPDMKHKKILFASELDEIGIDISIIEVFKKLYASEPSTAVPLQGSIAGILIHSKNELFTKSFSSHIVFLANQLGCRFIGHPMVEATGDLTNFRTWQKRYDMSLNDIALKISSKLGERFNAFPETNQCGDKGKFSLSPYETQKKRPSILALHASNRDTSNTLTLWNMVKKHLEDCKIDELHVQNGTIYDCNGCPFKVCLHYSRQEGCFYGGTITTEVFPAIEKADIVVWICPNYNDSISANLMSVVNRLTALYKKISLHDKSIFAIIVSGNSGGDSVAKQLISALNINKGFQLPPNFALIETANDFGAILRVKNIEDRAKRFAENIQRDL
;
A
#
# COMPACT_ATOMS: atom_id res chain seq x y z
N MET A 1 -22.23 -4.77 -0.97
CA MET A 1 -22.53 -4.60 0.49
C MET A 1 -21.21 -4.61 1.27
N ILE A 2 -21.05 -3.75 2.28
CA ILE A 2 -19.79 -3.61 3.04
C ILE A 2 -19.78 -4.54 4.25
N HIS A 3 -18.62 -5.16 4.53
CA HIS A 3 -18.37 -5.97 5.72
C HIS A 3 -17.52 -5.14 6.69
N LEU A 4 -18.12 -4.74 7.81
CA LEU A 4 -17.48 -3.94 8.85
C LEU A 4 -16.81 -4.86 9.87
N ILE A 5 -15.48 -4.94 9.84
CA ILE A 5 -14.69 -5.57 10.90
C ILE A 5 -14.35 -4.48 11.91
N THR A 6 -14.88 -4.56 13.12
CA THR A 6 -14.75 -3.48 14.11
C THR A 6 -14.30 -3.98 15.48
N THR A 7 -13.72 -3.07 16.26
CA THR A 7 -13.45 -3.29 17.68
C THR A 7 -14.72 -3.66 18.47
N SER A 8 -14.54 -4.34 19.61
CA SER A 8 -15.65 -4.71 20.50
C SER A 8 -16.28 -3.48 21.18
N ASN A 9 -15.47 -2.49 21.56
CA ASN A 9 -15.89 -1.31 22.32
C ASN A 9 -15.46 -0.01 21.60
N PRO A 10 -16.08 0.33 20.45
CA PRO A 10 -15.71 1.53 19.70
C PRO A 10 -16.06 2.80 20.47
N SER A 11 -15.19 3.81 20.39
CA SER A 11 -15.52 5.13 20.92
C SER A 11 -16.65 5.80 20.13
N LYS A 12 -17.27 6.83 20.72
CA LYS A 12 -18.22 7.70 20.01
C LYS A 12 -17.61 8.32 18.76
N GLN A 13 -16.30 8.61 18.78
CA GLN A 13 -15.60 9.19 17.65
C GLN A 13 -15.52 8.20 16.47
N LEU A 14 -15.06 6.98 16.74
CA LEU A 14 -14.97 5.93 15.72
C LEU A 14 -16.35 5.58 15.14
N LEU A 15 -17.39 5.49 15.99
CA LEU A 15 -18.76 5.23 15.53
C LEU A 15 -19.25 6.28 14.53
N LYS A 16 -19.07 7.57 14.84
CA LYS A 16 -19.44 8.65 13.92
C LYS A 16 -18.65 8.60 12.62
N MET A 17 -17.35 8.27 12.67
CA MET A 17 -16.53 8.10 11.47
C MET A 17 -17.07 6.96 10.60
N VAL A 18 -17.45 5.82 11.20
CA VAL A 18 -18.07 4.70 10.50
C VAL A 18 -19.40 5.10 9.87
N GLU A 19 -20.29 5.77 10.61
CA GLU A 19 -21.57 6.26 10.09
C GLU A 19 -21.36 7.19 8.89
N SER A 20 -20.41 8.13 9.01
CA SER A 20 -20.07 9.07 7.95
C SER A 20 -19.48 8.39 6.72
N PHE A 21 -18.64 7.35 6.90
CA PHE A 21 -18.13 6.53 5.81
C PHE A 21 -19.25 5.74 5.12
N MET A 22 -20.17 5.14 5.89
CA MET A 22 -21.25 4.32 5.34
C MET A 22 -22.28 5.16 4.56
N GLN A 23 -22.52 6.42 4.97
CA GLN A 23 -23.52 7.32 4.38
C GLN A 23 -24.91 6.65 4.27
N GLY A 24 -25.35 5.99 5.35
CA GLY A 24 -26.64 5.30 5.42
C GLY A 24 -26.71 3.96 4.67
N ARG A 25 -25.60 3.48 4.09
CA ARG A 25 -25.56 2.15 3.43
C ARG A 25 -25.62 1.02 4.45
N GLN A 26 -26.31 -0.05 4.07
CA GLN A 26 -26.35 -1.29 4.85
C GLN A 26 -24.99 -2.00 4.84
N TYR A 27 -24.62 -2.56 6.00
CA TYR A 27 -23.38 -3.30 6.17
C TYR A 27 -23.57 -4.51 7.10
N ILE A 28 -22.68 -5.50 6.96
CA ILE A 28 -22.61 -6.66 7.84
C ILE A 28 -21.51 -6.41 8.85
N LYS A 29 -21.85 -6.38 10.14
CA LYS A 29 -20.86 -6.28 11.21
C LYS A 29 -20.22 -7.65 11.48
N ILE A 30 -18.89 -7.66 11.57
CA ILE A 30 -18.07 -8.80 11.95
C ILE A 30 -17.24 -8.37 13.15
N ASP A 31 -17.33 -9.12 14.23
CA ASP A 31 -16.53 -8.91 15.43
C ASP A 31 -15.90 -10.22 15.91
N ARG A 32 -15.15 -10.14 17.01
CA ARG A 32 -14.49 -11.31 17.60
C ARG A 32 -15.45 -12.42 18.02
N SER A 33 -16.72 -12.13 18.28
CA SER A 33 -17.71 -13.14 18.70
C SER A 33 -18.37 -13.84 17.51
N SER A 34 -18.31 -13.21 16.34
CA SER A 34 -18.93 -13.68 15.11
C SER A 34 -18.26 -14.98 14.60
N LYS A 35 -19.08 -15.90 14.09
CA LYS A 35 -18.60 -16.97 13.20
C LYS A 35 -18.09 -16.30 11.92
N MET A 36 -16.86 -16.60 11.50
CA MET A 36 -16.27 -15.96 10.32
C MET A 36 -17.03 -16.40 9.07
N PRO A 37 -17.68 -15.49 8.31
CA PRO A 37 -18.28 -15.83 7.02
C PRO A 37 -17.20 -16.01 5.96
N ASP A 38 -17.59 -16.40 4.74
CA ASP A 38 -16.69 -16.31 3.59
C ASP A 38 -16.36 -14.84 3.30
N MET A 39 -15.07 -14.51 3.36
CA MET A 39 -14.54 -13.16 3.24
C MET A 39 -13.91 -12.89 1.87
N LYS A 40 -14.05 -13.80 0.91
CA LYS A 40 -13.64 -13.58 -0.48
C LYS A 40 -14.60 -12.63 -1.20
N HIS A 41 -14.07 -11.87 -2.15
CA HIS A 41 -14.84 -11.00 -3.03
C HIS A 41 -15.70 -9.96 -2.30
N LYS A 42 -15.24 -9.46 -1.15
CA LYS A 42 -15.96 -8.50 -0.30
C LYS A 42 -15.33 -7.12 -0.32
N LYS A 43 -16.17 -6.10 -0.12
CA LYS A 43 -15.72 -4.78 0.35
C LYS A 43 -15.65 -4.79 1.87
N ILE A 44 -14.46 -4.61 2.43
CA ILE A 44 -14.18 -4.72 3.87
C ILE A 44 -13.79 -3.35 4.42
N LEU A 45 -14.42 -2.94 5.53
CA LEU A 45 -13.98 -1.79 6.31
C LEU A 45 -13.42 -2.28 7.64
N PHE A 46 -12.15 -2.02 7.91
CA PHE A 46 -11.59 -2.18 9.25
C PHE A 46 -11.83 -0.89 10.04
N ALA A 47 -12.58 -0.96 11.12
CA ALA A 47 -12.80 0.14 12.05
C ALA A 47 -12.14 -0.19 13.40
N SER A 48 -10.96 0.38 13.64
CA SER A 48 -10.12 0.02 14.77
C SER A 48 -10.06 1.12 15.81
N GLU A 49 -10.20 0.73 17.07
CA GLU A 49 -10.03 1.60 18.24
C GLU A 49 -8.81 1.09 19.01
N LEU A 50 -7.76 1.92 19.08
CA LEU A 50 -6.53 1.56 19.78
C LEU A 50 -6.65 1.79 21.28
N ASP A 51 -6.16 0.83 22.06
CA ASP A 51 -5.96 0.97 23.49
C ASP A 51 -4.77 1.88 23.83
N GLU A 52 -4.47 2.00 25.12
CA GLU A 52 -3.42 2.87 25.66
C GLU A 52 -2.02 2.51 25.15
N ILE A 53 -1.80 1.28 24.69
CA ILE A 53 -0.52 0.78 24.14
C ILE A 53 -0.53 0.68 22.61
N GLY A 54 -1.59 1.17 21.95
CA GLY A 54 -1.65 1.26 20.49
C GLY A 54 -2.13 -0.01 19.80
N ILE A 55 -2.89 -0.87 20.49
CA ILE A 55 -3.33 -2.16 19.98
C ILE A 55 -4.86 -2.26 19.96
N ASP A 56 -5.38 -3.02 18.99
CA ASP A 56 -6.77 -3.45 18.96
C ASP A 56 -6.85 -4.98 18.92
N ILE A 57 -7.10 -5.58 20.09
CA ILE A 57 -7.17 -7.03 20.26
C ILE A 57 -8.28 -7.65 19.40
N SER A 58 -9.41 -6.95 19.21
CA SER A 58 -10.53 -7.51 18.45
C SER A 58 -10.17 -7.71 16.98
N ILE A 59 -9.44 -6.75 16.40
CA ILE A 59 -8.93 -6.84 15.02
C ILE A 59 -7.88 -7.94 14.91
N ILE A 60 -6.96 -8.04 15.87
CA ILE A 60 -5.95 -9.11 15.89
C ILE A 60 -6.62 -10.49 15.96
N GLU A 61 -7.63 -10.68 16.79
CA GLU A 61 -8.36 -11.95 16.91
C GLU A 61 -9.06 -12.34 15.60
N VAL A 62 -9.61 -11.36 14.86
CA VAL A 62 -10.18 -11.60 13.53
C VAL A 62 -9.10 -12.08 12.56
N PHE A 63 -7.92 -11.46 12.54
CA PHE A 63 -6.82 -11.97 11.73
C PHE A 63 -6.38 -13.38 12.16
N LYS A 64 -6.26 -13.65 13.47
CA LYS A 64 -5.94 -15.00 13.96
C LYS A 64 -6.92 -16.04 13.43
N LYS A 65 -8.22 -15.73 13.38
CA LYS A 65 -9.24 -16.61 12.78
C LYS A 65 -9.02 -16.78 11.28
N LEU A 66 -8.80 -15.70 10.53
CA LEU A 66 -8.58 -15.74 9.08
C LEU A 66 -7.35 -16.59 8.72
N TYR A 67 -6.26 -16.48 9.48
CA TYR A 67 -5.05 -17.28 9.29
C TYR A 67 -5.21 -18.74 9.77
N ALA A 68 -6.19 -19.02 10.65
CA ALA A 68 -6.45 -20.37 11.15
C ALA A 68 -7.44 -21.17 10.27
N SER A 69 -8.30 -20.51 9.49
CA SER A 69 -9.23 -21.17 8.56
C SER A 69 -8.51 -21.87 7.38
N GLU A 70 -8.72 -23.19 7.26
CA GLU A 70 -8.10 -24.22 6.38
C GLU A 70 -8.02 -23.94 4.85
N PRO A 71 -7.37 -24.80 4.01
CA PRO A 71 -6.05 -25.45 4.08
C PRO A 71 -4.97 -24.53 3.43
N SER A 72 -3.71 -24.99 3.30
CA SER A 72 -2.55 -24.24 2.76
C SER A 72 -2.72 -23.59 1.36
N THR A 73 -3.85 -23.83 0.68
CA THR A 73 -4.19 -23.32 -0.66
C THR A 73 -5.30 -22.26 -0.66
N ALA A 74 -6.04 -22.06 0.43
CA ALA A 74 -7.08 -21.03 0.50
C ALA A 74 -6.49 -19.64 0.76
N VAL A 75 -6.96 -18.63 0.03
CA VAL A 75 -6.59 -17.22 0.19
C VAL A 75 -7.83 -16.49 0.74
N PRO A 76 -7.96 -16.30 2.07
CA PRO A 76 -9.24 -15.96 2.72
C PRO A 76 -9.85 -14.63 2.30
N LEU A 77 -9.05 -13.69 1.84
CA LEU A 77 -9.49 -12.37 1.37
C LEU A 77 -9.30 -12.21 -0.15
N GLN A 78 -9.23 -13.31 -0.90
CA GLN A 78 -9.08 -13.29 -2.34
C GLN A 78 -10.18 -12.42 -2.99
N GLY A 79 -9.77 -11.51 -3.86
CA GLY A 79 -10.69 -10.60 -4.55
C GLY A 79 -11.32 -9.55 -3.62
N SER A 80 -10.97 -9.50 -2.34
CA SER A 80 -11.53 -8.48 -1.46
C SER A 80 -10.76 -7.17 -1.56
N ILE A 81 -11.46 -6.07 -1.31
CA ILE A 81 -10.89 -4.72 -1.23
C ILE A 81 -11.12 -4.19 0.20
N ALA A 82 -10.16 -3.45 0.74
CA ALA A 82 -10.27 -2.93 2.10
C ALA A 82 -9.96 -1.43 2.24
N GLY A 83 -10.63 -0.83 3.22
CA GLY A 83 -10.35 0.50 3.77
C GLY A 83 -10.23 0.45 5.28
N ILE A 84 -9.67 1.49 5.89
CA ILE A 84 -9.39 1.58 7.32
C ILE A 84 -9.90 2.91 7.87
N LEU A 85 -10.66 2.84 8.96
CA LEU A 85 -10.88 3.94 9.88
C LEU A 85 -10.21 3.55 11.18
N ILE A 86 -9.33 4.40 11.69
CA ILE A 86 -8.62 4.12 12.94
C ILE A 86 -8.70 5.32 13.86
N HIS A 87 -9.02 5.06 15.13
CA HIS A 87 -8.99 6.04 16.20
C HIS A 87 -8.08 5.55 17.32
N SER A 88 -7.36 6.47 17.96
CA SER A 88 -6.53 6.20 19.13
C SER A 88 -6.89 7.19 20.25
N LYS A 89 -6.74 6.76 21.51
CA LYS A 89 -6.81 7.68 22.67
C LYS A 89 -5.56 8.55 22.84
N ASN A 90 -4.50 8.28 22.08
CA ASN A 90 -3.22 8.99 22.13
C ASN A 90 -2.79 9.45 20.72
N GLU A 91 -1.65 10.14 20.65
CA GLU A 91 -1.09 10.70 19.41
C GLU A 91 -0.23 9.72 18.61
N LEU A 92 -0.14 8.46 19.06
CA LEU A 92 0.79 7.46 18.53
C LEU A 92 0.04 6.24 17.95
N PHE A 93 0.82 5.37 17.30
CA PHE A 93 0.46 4.01 16.88
C PHE A 93 -0.57 3.82 15.75
N THR A 94 -1.44 4.78 15.50
CA THR A 94 -2.41 4.77 14.39
C THR A 94 -1.80 4.35 13.04
N LYS A 95 -0.67 4.95 12.64
CA LYS A 95 0.05 4.59 11.40
C LYS A 95 0.67 3.20 11.44
N SER A 96 1.34 2.85 12.54
CA SER A 96 2.03 1.56 12.65
C SER A 96 1.02 0.41 12.68
N PHE A 97 -0.04 0.52 13.47
CA PHE A 97 -1.10 -0.48 13.54
C PHE A 97 -1.86 -0.59 12.22
N SER A 98 -2.15 0.54 11.54
CA SER A 98 -2.77 0.49 10.21
C SER A 98 -1.89 -0.21 9.18
N SER A 99 -0.57 0.06 9.16
CA SER A 99 0.35 -0.65 8.27
C SER A 99 0.39 -2.15 8.57
N HIS A 100 0.21 -2.54 9.84
CA HIS A 100 0.11 -3.93 10.27
C HIS A 100 -1.18 -4.60 9.76
N ILE A 101 -2.34 -3.94 9.91
CA ILE A 101 -3.62 -4.41 9.34
C ILE A 101 -3.49 -4.61 7.82
N VAL A 102 -2.95 -3.60 7.12
CA VAL A 102 -2.78 -3.66 5.66
C VAL A 102 -1.88 -4.83 5.27
N PHE A 103 -0.75 -5.02 5.94
CA PHE A 103 0.18 -6.12 5.67
C PHE A 103 -0.51 -7.48 5.84
N LEU A 104 -1.16 -7.73 6.98
CA LEU A 104 -1.84 -9.00 7.25
C LEU A 104 -2.96 -9.28 6.24
N ALA A 105 -3.83 -8.30 5.97
CA ALA A 105 -4.90 -8.47 5.00
C ALA A 105 -4.36 -8.70 3.58
N ASN A 106 -3.27 -8.02 3.21
CA ASN A 106 -2.71 -8.15 1.88
C ASN A 106 -2.09 -9.53 1.62
N GLN A 107 -1.41 -10.11 2.62
CA GLN A 107 -0.89 -11.48 2.58
C GLN A 107 -2.01 -12.53 2.48
N LEU A 108 -3.23 -12.18 2.89
CA LEU A 108 -4.43 -13.01 2.72
C LEU A 108 -5.16 -12.73 1.39
N GLY A 109 -4.57 -11.94 0.49
CA GLY A 109 -5.11 -11.67 -0.85
C GLY A 109 -5.98 -10.41 -0.98
N CYS A 110 -6.00 -9.53 0.03
CA CYS A 110 -6.79 -8.30 -0.02
C CYS A 110 -6.06 -7.18 -0.77
N ARG A 111 -6.80 -6.44 -1.60
CA ARG A 111 -6.36 -5.18 -2.23
C ARG A 111 -6.66 -3.98 -1.33
N PHE A 112 -5.86 -2.93 -1.43
CA PHE A 112 -6.18 -1.61 -0.88
C PHE A 112 -6.14 -0.54 -1.96
N ILE A 113 -7.12 0.37 -1.93
CA ILE A 113 -7.14 1.55 -2.78
C ILE A 113 -6.05 2.55 -2.35
N GLY A 114 -5.75 3.53 -3.20
CA GLY A 114 -4.85 4.63 -2.82
C GLY A 114 -5.36 5.46 -1.64
N HIS A 115 -4.53 5.77 -0.65
CA HIS A 115 -4.94 6.43 0.61
C HIS A 115 -6.16 5.71 1.23
N PRO A 116 -6.03 4.43 1.61
CA PRO A 116 -7.17 3.62 2.05
C PRO A 116 -7.58 3.90 3.51
N MET A 117 -6.96 4.87 4.17
CA MET A 117 -7.01 5.04 5.62
C MET A 117 -7.40 6.45 6.02
N VAL A 118 -8.31 6.57 7.00
CA VAL A 118 -8.52 7.80 7.79
C VAL A 118 -8.11 7.52 9.22
N GLU A 119 -7.22 8.36 9.73
CA GLU A 119 -6.67 8.29 11.08
C GLU A 119 -7.18 9.46 11.89
N ALA A 120 -7.62 9.18 13.12
CA ALA A 120 -8.04 10.16 14.10
C ALA A 120 -7.24 9.91 15.39
N THR A 121 -6.29 10.80 15.70
CA THR A 121 -5.51 10.71 16.95
C THR A 121 -6.32 11.25 18.13
N GLY A 122 -5.84 11.03 19.36
CA GLY A 122 -6.59 11.32 20.59
C GLY A 122 -7.16 12.73 20.67
N ASP A 123 -6.39 13.74 20.28
CA ASP A 123 -6.81 15.14 20.25
C ASP A 123 -7.26 15.65 18.86
N LEU A 124 -7.27 14.76 17.85
CA LEU A 124 -7.62 15.03 16.47
C LEU A 124 -6.76 16.10 15.79
N THR A 125 -5.61 16.47 16.38
CA THR A 125 -4.79 17.58 15.87
C THR A 125 -4.07 17.24 14.57
N ASN A 126 -3.96 15.94 14.25
CA ASN A 126 -3.56 15.48 12.93
C ASN A 126 -4.44 16.09 11.81
N PHE A 127 -5.69 16.48 12.10
CA PHE A 127 -6.59 17.14 11.15
C PHE A 127 -6.37 18.65 10.96
N ARG A 128 -5.53 19.32 11.76
CA ARG A 128 -5.29 20.78 11.68
C ARG A 128 -4.84 21.27 10.30
N THR A 129 -4.18 20.41 9.53
CA THR A 129 -3.76 20.74 8.16
C THR A 129 -4.96 20.99 7.22
N TRP A 130 -6.06 20.25 7.41
CA TRP A 130 -7.31 20.43 6.67
C TRP A 130 -8.20 21.53 7.26
N GLN A 131 -8.07 21.83 8.55
CA GLN A 131 -8.81 22.92 9.19
C GLN A 131 -8.52 24.27 8.51
N LYS A 132 -7.26 24.50 8.15
CA LYS A 132 -6.83 25.67 7.37
C LYS A 132 -7.47 25.78 5.98
N ARG A 133 -8.09 24.70 5.49
CA ARG A 133 -8.72 24.64 4.16
C ARG A 133 -10.24 24.65 4.20
N TYR A 134 -10.86 24.00 5.18
CA TYR A 134 -12.31 23.79 5.21
C TYR A 134 -13.07 24.69 6.19
N ASP A 135 -12.39 25.40 7.08
CA ASP A 135 -13.03 26.22 8.13
C ASP A 135 -14.10 25.43 8.91
N MET A 136 -13.69 24.25 9.40
CA MET A 136 -14.55 23.28 10.09
C MET A 136 -13.89 22.86 11.41
N SER A 137 -14.67 22.32 12.35
CA SER A 137 -14.11 21.72 13.56
C SER A 137 -13.28 20.47 13.22
N LEU A 138 -12.32 20.08 14.07
CA LEU A 138 -11.52 18.87 13.85
C LEU A 138 -12.40 17.61 13.76
N ASN A 139 -13.46 17.56 14.55
CA ASN A 139 -14.47 16.50 14.48
C ASN A 139 -15.15 16.46 13.10
N ASP A 140 -15.67 17.59 12.62
CA ASP A 140 -16.36 17.62 11.33
C ASP A 140 -15.42 17.30 10.16
N ILE A 141 -14.13 17.65 10.29
CA ILE A 141 -13.09 17.27 9.33
C ILE A 141 -12.88 15.75 9.33
N ALA A 142 -12.80 15.12 10.50
CA ALA A 142 -12.68 13.67 10.62
C ALA A 142 -13.85 12.96 9.91
N LEU A 143 -15.07 13.46 10.10
CA LEU A 143 -16.26 12.93 9.43
C LEU A 143 -16.22 13.18 7.92
N LYS A 144 -15.91 14.41 7.49
CA LYS A 144 -15.80 14.77 6.07
C LYS A 144 -14.79 13.89 5.33
N ILE A 145 -13.64 13.62 5.94
CA ILE A 145 -12.60 12.77 5.33
C ILE A 145 -13.04 11.30 5.33
N SER A 146 -13.73 10.83 6.38
CA SER A 146 -14.32 9.48 6.43
C SER A 146 -15.37 9.27 5.34
N SER A 147 -16.27 10.25 5.12
CA SER A 147 -17.23 10.29 4.02
C SER A 147 -16.54 10.21 2.65
N LYS A 148 -15.50 11.02 2.43
CA LYS A 148 -14.73 11.02 1.16
C LYS A 148 -14.04 9.68 0.91
N LEU A 149 -13.53 9.02 1.95
CA LEU A 149 -13.00 7.67 1.80
C LEU A 149 -14.13 6.69 1.43
N GLY A 150 -15.28 6.76 2.11
CA GLY A 150 -16.45 5.93 1.82
C GLY A 150 -16.94 6.06 0.38
N GLU A 151 -17.03 7.29 -0.15
CA GLU A 151 -17.38 7.57 -1.55
C GLU A 151 -16.42 6.90 -2.52
N ARG A 152 -15.11 7.11 -2.35
CA ARG A 152 -14.07 6.51 -3.21
C ARG A 152 -14.04 5.00 -3.12
N PHE A 153 -14.17 4.46 -1.91
CA PHE A 153 -14.19 3.02 -1.66
C PHE A 153 -15.42 2.35 -2.27
N ASN A 154 -16.57 3.02 -2.22
CA ASN A 154 -17.79 2.53 -2.84
C ASN A 154 -17.74 2.62 -4.37
N ALA A 155 -17.17 3.69 -4.93
CA ALA A 155 -16.98 3.86 -6.37
C ALA A 155 -15.89 2.93 -6.95
N PHE A 156 -15.01 2.38 -6.11
CA PHE A 156 -13.99 1.45 -6.58
C PHE A 156 -14.65 0.17 -7.13
N PRO A 157 -14.29 -0.28 -8.35
CA PRO A 157 -14.92 -1.43 -8.98
C PRO A 157 -14.90 -2.68 -8.09
N GLU A 158 -16.02 -3.39 -8.02
CA GLU A 158 -16.03 -4.71 -7.40
C GLU A 158 -15.26 -5.69 -8.28
N THR A 159 -14.50 -6.58 -7.65
CA THR A 159 -13.60 -7.54 -8.31
C THR A 159 -14.33 -8.67 -9.04
N ASN A 160 -15.66 -8.64 -9.09
CA ASN A 160 -16.52 -9.73 -9.53
C ASN A 160 -16.89 -9.70 -11.02
N GLN A 161 -16.30 -8.81 -11.82
CA GLN A 161 -16.44 -8.84 -13.28
C GLN A 161 -15.26 -9.60 -13.92
N CYS A 162 -15.03 -10.83 -13.47
CA CYS A 162 -14.22 -11.78 -14.22
C CYS A 162 -15.17 -12.54 -15.17
N GLY A 163 -15.20 -12.16 -16.44
CA GLY A 163 -15.63 -13.09 -17.50
C GLY A 163 -14.68 -14.28 -17.55
N ASP A 164 -15.15 -15.42 -18.06
CA ASP A 164 -14.58 -16.78 -18.06
C ASP A 164 -13.15 -16.97 -18.64
N LYS A 165 -12.33 -15.92 -18.74
CA LYS A 165 -10.96 -15.94 -19.23
C LYS A 165 -10.01 -15.12 -18.38
N GLY A 166 -10.00 -15.32 -17.06
CA GLY A 166 -8.83 -15.08 -16.18
C GLY A 166 -8.13 -13.71 -16.24
N LYS A 167 -8.74 -12.68 -16.83
CA LYS A 167 -8.17 -11.33 -16.97
C LYS A 167 -8.87 -10.40 -15.99
N PHE A 168 -8.20 -10.15 -14.86
CA PHE A 168 -8.56 -9.07 -13.95
C PHE A 168 -8.18 -7.75 -14.62
N SER A 169 -9.14 -7.03 -15.21
CA SER A 169 -8.91 -5.63 -15.57
C SER A 169 -9.69 -4.78 -14.57
N LEU A 170 -8.98 -4.18 -13.62
CA LEU A 170 -9.56 -3.43 -12.49
C LEU A 170 -9.20 -1.94 -12.52
N SER A 171 -8.67 -1.44 -13.63
CA SER A 171 -8.60 0.01 -13.82
C SER A 171 -10.03 0.53 -14.00
N PRO A 172 -10.53 1.45 -13.15
CA PRO A 172 -11.78 2.18 -13.40
C PRO A 172 -11.68 3.10 -14.65
N TYR A 173 -10.50 3.15 -15.29
CA TYR A 173 -10.27 3.82 -16.55
C TYR A 173 -10.14 2.75 -17.65
N GLU A 174 -11.25 2.48 -18.34
CA GLU A 174 -11.44 1.53 -19.43
C GLU A 174 -10.66 1.91 -20.71
N THR A 175 -9.35 2.10 -20.60
CA THR A 175 -8.48 2.13 -21.76
C THR A 175 -7.56 0.94 -21.65
N GLN A 176 -7.85 -0.10 -22.43
CA GLN A 176 -6.92 -1.19 -22.71
C GLN A 176 -5.63 -0.56 -23.25
N LYS A 177 -4.65 -0.30 -22.38
CA LYS A 177 -3.37 0.26 -22.80
C LYS A 177 -2.72 -0.78 -23.69
N LYS A 178 -2.44 -0.42 -24.95
CA LYS A 178 -1.88 -1.33 -25.96
C LYS A 178 -0.59 -2.02 -25.52
N ARG A 179 0.11 -1.49 -24.52
CA ARG A 179 1.27 -2.09 -23.87
C ARG A 179 1.45 -1.49 -22.46
N PRO A 180 1.01 -2.15 -21.39
CA PRO A 180 1.13 -1.62 -20.04
C PRO A 180 2.62 -1.54 -19.63
N SER A 181 2.93 -0.60 -18.74
CA SER A 181 4.30 -0.17 -18.44
C SER A 181 4.68 -0.40 -16.99
N ILE A 182 5.82 -1.04 -16.78
CA ILE A 182 6.38 -1.36 -15.48
C ILE A 182 7.68 -0.58 -15.32
N LEU A 183 7.82 0.12 -14.20
CA LEU A 183 9.07 0.71 -13.76
C LEU A 183 9.62 -0.10 -12.59
N ALA A 184 10.82 -0.64 -12.72
CA ALA A 184 11.57 -1.25 -11.63
C ALA A 184 12.59 -0.25 -11.07
N LEU A 185 12.40 0.16 -9.81
CA LEU A 185 13.31 1.03 -9.07
C LEU A 185 14.21 0.19 -8.17
N HIS A 186 15.53 0.35 -8.31
CA HIS A 186 16.50 -0.32 -7.44
C HIS A 186 17.64 0.60 -7.04
N ALA A 187 18.28 0.30 -5.91
CA ALA A 187 19.52 0.94 -5.48
C ALA A 187 20.66 -0.07 -5.25
N SER A 188 20.47 -1.30 -5.72
CA SER A 188 21.41 -2.40 -5.53
C SER A 188 22.46 -2.48 -6.64
N ASN A 189 23.63 -3.04 -6.30
CA ASN A 189 24.65 -3.44 -7.25
C ASN A 189 24.21 -4.71 -8.01
N ARG A 190 24.29 -4.71 -9.35
CA ARG A 190 23.90 -5.83 -10.21
C ARG A 190 24.77 -7.07 -10.02
N ASP A 191 26.04 -6.89 -9.68
CA ASP A 191 27.00 -8.00 -9.62
C ASP A 191 26.84 -8.85 -8.35
N THR A 192 26.22 -8.30 -7.30
CA THR A 192 26.22 -8.92 -5.96
C THR A 192 24.85 -9.02 -5.29
N SER A 193 23.79 -8.45 -5.87
CA SER A 193 22.50 -8.35 -5.17
C SER A 193 21.59 -9.55 -5.36
N ASN A 194 21.33 -10.26 -4.26
CA ASN A 194 20.28 -11.28 -4.20
C ASN A 194 18.89 -10.71 -4.57
N THR A 195 18.59 -9.45 -4.21
CA THR A 195 17.31 -8.80 -4.53
C THR A 195 17.14 -8.56 -6.03
N LEU A 196 18.20 -8.13 -6.72
CA LEU A 196 18.18 -7.98 -8.18
C LEU A 196 18.15 -9.32 -8.90
N THR A 197 18.88 -10.32 -8.39
CA THR A 197 18.80 -11.68 -8.92
C THR A 197 17.37 -12.22 -8.87
N LEU A 198 16.65 -11.99 -7.76
CA LEU A 198 15.25 -12.36 -7.65
C LEU A 198 14.34 -11.58 -8.61
N TRP A 199 14.57 -10.27 -8.76
CA TRP A 199 13.87 -9.49 -9.78
C TRP A 199 14.08 -10.05 -11.19
N ASN A 200 15.30 -10.44 -11.53
CA ASN A 200 15.59 -11.02 -12.84
C ASN A 200 14.83 -12.33 -13.07
N MET A 201 14.60 -13.15 -12.04
CA MET A 201 13.73 -14.33 -12.15
C MET A 201 12.29 -13.95 -12.45
N VAL A 202 11.73 -12.99 -11.70
CA VAL A 202 10.37 -12.48 -11.92
C VAL A 202 10.22 -11.90 -13.33
N LYS A 203 11.17 -11.06 -13.74
CA LYS A 203 11.17 -10.38 -15.04
C LYS A 203 11.14 -11.34 -16.24
N LYS A 204 11.75 -12.53 -16.14
CA LYS A 204 11.71 -13.55 -17.21
C LYS A 204 10.30 -14.04 -17.54
N HIS A 205 9.35 -13.89 -16.61
CA HIS A 205 7.97 -14.34 -16.76
C HIS A 205 7.00 -13.20 -17.05
N LEU A 206 7.49 -11.96 -17.21
CA LEU A 206 6.67 -10.81 -17.58
C LEU A 206 6.64 -10.65 -19.10
N GLU A 207 5.49 -10.92 -19.69
CA GLU A 207 5.24 -10.86 -21.14
C GLU A 207 4.32 -9.66 -21.48
N ASP A 208 4.29 -9.25 -22.75
CA ASP A 208 3.39 -8.24 -23.34
C ASP A 208 3.37 -6.84 -22.66
N CYS A 209 4.42 -6.50 -21.91
CA CYS A 209 4.56 -5.21 -21.25
C CYS A 209 5.87 -4.49 -21.62
N LYS A 210 5.94 -3.19 -21.33
CA LYS A 210 7.19 -2.42 -21.36
C LYS A 210 7.79 -2.42 -19.96
N ILE A 211 9.05 -2.80 -19.82
CA ILE A 211 9.76 -2.80 -18.53
C ILE A 211 10.94 -1.85 -18.62
N ASP A 212 10.88 -0.75 -17.88
CA ASP A 212 12.01 0.15 -17.68
C ASP A 212 12.65 -0.15 -16.31
N GLU A 213 13.97 -0.26 -16.26
CA GLU A 213 14.73 -0.41 -15.00
C GLU A 213 15.52 0.87 -14.75
N LEU A 214 15.33 1.48 -13.57
CA LEU A 214 16.03 2.68 -13.17
C LEU A 214 16.85 2.41 -11.91
N HIS A 215 18.17 2.58 -12.05
CA HIS A 215 19.11 2.47 -10.95
C HIS A 215 19.25 3.81 -10.23
N VAL A 216 18.77 3.87 -9.00
CA VAL A 216 18.95 5.00 -8.10
C VAL A 216 20.34 4.94 -7.46
N GLN A 217 21.32 5.48 -8.18
CA GLN A 217 22.72 5.47 -7.77
C GLN A 217 22.97 6.40 -6.58
N ASN A 218 23.90 6.00 -5.70
CA ASN A 218 24.37 6.85 -4.61
C ASN A 218 24.96 8.16 -5.16
N GLY A 219 24.66 9.29 -4.51
CA GLY A 219 25.13 10.61 -4.92
C GLY A 219 24.42 11.23 -6.14
N THR A 220 23.52 10.50 -6.81
CA THR A 220 22.71 11.07 -7.92
C THR A 220 21.41 11.72 -7.46
N ILE A 221 21.03 11.46 -6.21
CA ILE A 221 19.86 12.05 -5.56
C ILE A 221 20.32 12.68 -4.26
N TYR A 222 20.18 14.00 -4.17
CA TYR A 222 20.43 14.74 -2.92
C TYR A 222 19.51 14.22 -1.80
N ASP A 223 19.83 14.47 -0.53
CA ASP A 223 18.90 14.17 0.57
C ASP A 223 17.82 15.24 0.68
N CYS A 224 16.63 14.86 1.15
CA CYS A 224 15.51 15.80 1.28
C CYS A 224 15.63 16.54 2.60
N ASN A 225 16.11 17.78 2.57
CA ASN A 225 16.25 18.62 3.77
C ASN A 225 14.90 19.19 4.29
N GLY A 226 13.76 18.70 3.79
CA GLY A 226 12.44 19.13 4.28
C GLY A 226 12.10 20.59 3.96
N CYS A 227 12.09 20.96 2.66
CA CYS A 227 11.72 22.32 2.24
C CYS A 227 10.37 22.75 2.85
N PRO A 228 10.18 24.04 3.18
CA PRO A 228 8.87 24.54 3.61
C PRO A 228 7.77 24.13 2.63
N PHE A 229 6.59 23.76 3.13
CA PHE A 229 5.51 23.21 2.30
C PHE A 229 5.17 24.10 1.08
N LYS A 230 5.16 25.42 1.26
CA LYS A 230 4.94 26.39 0.17
C LYS A 230 6.01 26.31 -0.93
N VAL A 231 7.26 26.08 -0.56
CA VAL A 231 8.38 25.90 -1.51
C VAL A 231 8.22 24.58 -2.26
N CYS A 232 7.95 23.48 -1.56
CA CYS A 232 7.70 22.19 -2.19
C CYS A 232 6.54 22.28 -3.22
N LEU A 233 5.47 22.99 -2.87
CA LEU A 233 4.34 23.22 -3.75
C LEU A 233 4.68 24.12 -4.95
N HIS A 234 5.53 25.14 -4.77
CA HIS A 234 5.99 26.00 -5.86
C HIS A 234 6.72 25.20 -6.94
N TYR A 235 7.72 24.41 -6.56
CA TYR A 235 8.47 23.58 -7.52
C TYR A 235 7.61 22.47 -8.14
N SER A 236 6.70 21.86 -7.36
CA SER A 236 5.75 20.87 -7.87
C SER A 236 4.92 21.39 -9.05
N ARG A 237 4.48 22.67 -9.00
CA ARG A 237 3.74 23.32 -10.09
C ARG A 237 4.57 23.60 -11.35
N GLN A 238 5.89 23.62 -11.21
CA GLN A 238 6.85 23.80 -12.31
C GLN A 238 7.45 22.46 -12.77
N GLU A 239 6.76 21.35 -12.50
CA GLU A 239 7.20 19.99 -12.84
C GLU A 239 8.56 19.60 -12.20
N GLY A 240 8.91 20.26 -11.10
CA GLY A 240 10.23 20.16 -10.49
C GLY A 240 10.22 19.74 -9.02
N CYS A 241 11.44 19.69 -8.49
CA CYS A 241 11.76 19.59 -7.09
C CYS A 241 12.83 20.64 -6.81
N PHE A 242 12.88 21.20 -5.60
CA PHE A 242 13.92 22.16 -5.20
C PHE A 242 15.33 21.65 -5.51
N TYR A 243 15.55 20.34 -5.37
CA TYR A 243 16.85 19.70 -5.61
C TYR A 243 17.14 19.41 -7.09
N GLY A 244 16.14 19.48 -7.97
CA GLY A 244 16.28 19.10 -9.38
C GLY A 244 16.90 17.71 -9.58
N GLY A 245 17.80 17.63 -10.56
CA GLY A 245 18.64 16.46 -10.83
C GLY A 245 17.87 15.24 -11.33
N THR A 246 18.45 14.06 -11.15
CA THR A 246 17.93 12.75 -11.59
C THR A 246 16.49 12.51 -11.15
N ILE A 247 16.09 13.05 -9.99
CA ILE A 247 14.70 12.99 -9.52
C ILE A 247 13.74 13.60 -10.54
N THR A 248 14.02 14.81 -11.00
CA THR A 248 13.13 15.55 -11.89
C THR A 248 13.28 15.14 -13.35
N THR A 249 14.49 14.77 -13.76
CA THR A 249 14.79 14.47 -15.17
C THR A 249 14.49 13.03 -15.55
N GLU A 250 14.57 12.09 -14.60
CA GLU A 250 14.44 10.65 -14.88
C GLU A 250 13.37 9.98 -14.02
N VAL A 251 13.46 10.11 -12.69
CA VAL A 251 12.60 9.33 -11.76
C VAL A 251 11.14 9.75 -11.85
N PHE A 252 10.83 11.04 -11.76
CA PHE A 252 9.45 11.52 -11.86
C PHE A 252 8.81 11.20 -13.21
N PRO A 253 9.45 11.50 -14.37
CA PRO A 253 8.90 11.10 -15.67
C PRO A 253 8.69 9.59 -15.81
N ALA A 254 9.59 8.77 -15.25
CA ALA A 254 9.44 7.32 -15.29
C ALA A 254 8.21 6.85 -14.49
N ILE A 255 8.02 7.38 -13.26
CA ILE A 255 6.85 7.06 -12.43
C ILE A 255 5.55 7.58 -13.05
N GLU A 256 5.57 8.76 -13.66
CA GLU A 256 4.40 9.35 -14.33
C GLU A 256 3.95 8.46 -15.51
N LYS A 257 4.88 7.92 -16.29
CA LYS A 257 4.59 7.02 -17.42
C LYS A 257 4.15 5.63 -16.98
N ALA A 258 4.72 5.11 -15.89
CA ALA A 258 4.49 3.74 -15.42
C ALA A 258 3.06 3.50 -14.93
N ASP A 259 2.52 2.31 -15.21
CA ASP A 259 1.28 1.79 -14.63
C ASP A 259 1.56 1.11 -13.28
N ILE A 260 2.68 0.37 -13.24
CA ILE A 260 3.15 -0.35 -12.06
C ILE A 260 4.56 0.12 -11.71
N VAL A 261 4.81 0.35 -10.42
CA VAL A 261 6.15 0.61 -9.90
C VAL A 261 6.57 -0.55 -8.99
N VAL A 262 7.62 -1.28 -9.39
CA VAL A 262 8.23 -2.37 -8.62
C VAL A 262 9.41 -1.82 -7.82
N TRP A 263 9.34 -1.92 -6.50
CA TRP A 263 10.39 -1.48 -5.57
C TRP A 263 11.29 -2.65 -5.20
N ILE A 264 12.54 -2.62 -5.66
CA ILE A 264 13.54 -3.66 -5.42
C ILE A 264 14.37 -3.25 -4.21
N CYS A 265 13.96 -3.74 -3.05
CA CYS A 265 14.39 -3.29 -1.73
C CYS A 265 15.23 -4.37 -1.03
N PRO A 266 16.57 -4.34 -1.12
CA PRO A 266 17.39 -5.03 -0.13
C PRO A 266 17.05 -4.49 1.26
N ASN A 267 16.97 -5.37 2.27
CA ASN A 267 16.76 -4.95 3.65
C ASN A 267 18.10 -4.53 4.27
N TYR A 268 18.22 -3.25 4.64
CA TYR A 268 19.32 -2.72 5.42
C TYR A 268 18.79 -2.20 6.77
N ASN A 269 19.10 -2.92 7.85
CA ASN A 269 18.66 -2.58 9.22
C ASN A 269 17.13 -2.46 9.37
N ASP A 270 16.41 -3.46 8.87
CA ASP A 270 14.95 -3.53 8.85
C ASP A 270 14.30 -2.35 8.13
N SER A 271 14.99 -1.78 7.13
CA SER A 271 14.62 -0.56 6.43
C SER A 271 14.83 -0.63 4.93
N ILE A 272 14.05 0.17 4.20
CA ILE A 272 14.36 0.46 2.80
C ILE A 272 15.70 1.20 2.71
N SER A 273 16.42 1.01 1.60
CA SER A 273 17.71 1.70 1.41
C SER A 273 17.55 3.22 1.40
N ALA A 274 18.58 3.94 1.85
CA ALA A 274 18.58 5.40 1.90
C ALA A 274 18.27 6.03 0.53
N ASN A 275 18.82 5.48 -0.55
CA ASN A 275 18.57 5.92 -1.92
C ASN A 275 17.10 5.83 -2.32
N LEU A 276 16.44 4.69 -2.04
CA LEU A 276 15.02 4.51 -2.34
C LEU A 276 14.15 5.38 -1.43
N MET A 277 14.51 5.52 -0.15
CA MET A 277 13.85 6.46 0.76
C MET A 277 13.96 7.91 0.26
N SER A 278 15.10 8.29 -0.30
CA SER A 278 15.31 9.62 -0.89
C SER A 278 14.40 9.89 -2.10
N VAL A 279 14.01 8.85 -2.86
CA VAL A 279 12.94 8.94 -3.86
C VAL A 279 11.58 9.13 -3.18
N VAL A 280 11.23 8.26 -2.24
CA VAL A 280 9.94 8.30 -1.49
C VAL A 280 9.67 9.68 -0.89
N ASN A 281 10.68 10.28 -0.25
CA ASN A 281 10.60 11.59 0.39
C ASN A 281 10.30 12.73 -0.60
N ARG A 282 10.66 12.54 -1.88
CA ARG A 282 10.47 13.53 -2.96
C ARG A 282 9.19 13.33 -3.75
N LEU A 283 8.58 12.15 -3.68
CA LEU A 283 7.27 11.90 -4.32
C LEU A 283 6.18 12.88 -3.87
N THR A 284 6.40 13.61 -2.76
CA THR A 284 5.55 14.75 -2.39
C THR A 284 5.37 15.77 -3.50
N ALA A 285 6.42 16.10 -4.23
CA ALA A 285 6.33 17.03 -5.35
C ALA A 285 5.50 16.44 -6.51
N LEU A 286 5.65 15.14 -6.79
CA LEU A 286 4.93 14.48 -7.88
C LEU A 286 3.46 14.24 -7.55
N TYR A 287 3.11 13.70 -6.37
CA TYR A 287 1.71 13.39 -6.03
C TYR A 287 0.83 14.65 -5.88
N LYS A 288 1.44 15.83 -5.65
CA LYS A 288 0.72 17.10 -5.66
C LYS A 288 0.37 17.58 -7.08
N LYS A 289 1.06 17.05 -8.11
CA LYS A 289 0.81 17.31 -9.53
C LYS A 289 -0.19 16.31 -10.10
N ILE A 290 0.06 15.02 -9.93
CA ILE A 290 -0.76 13.94 -10.49
C ILE A 290 -1.37 13.07 -9.38
N SER A 291 -2.52 12.47 -9.66
CA SER A 291 -2.99 11.37 -8.81
C SER A 291 -2.07 10.16 -9.00
N LEU A 292 -1.82 9.44 -7.91
CA LEU A 292 -1.14 8.13 -7.94
C LEU A 292 -2.13 6.99 -7.68
N HIS A 293 -3.44 7.29 -7.60
CA HIS A 293 -4.48 6.33 -7.24
C HIS A 293 -4.78 5.31 -8.34
N ASP A 294 -4.31 5.54 -9.56
CA ASP A 294 -4.40 4.66 -10.72
C ASP A 294 -3.14 3.84 -10.94
N LYS A 295 -2.10 4.05 -10.13
CA LYS A 295 -0.82 3.34 -10.20
C LYS A 295 -0.71 2.32 -9.08
N SER A 296 -0.21 1.14 -9.41
CA SER A 296 0.01 0.06 -8.44
C SER A 296 1.47 -0.03 -8.02
N ILE A 297 1.68 -0.51 -6.79
CA ILE A 297 3.02 -0.83 -6.30
C ILE A 297 3.19 -2.32 -6.04
N PHE A 298 4.35 -2.85 -6.45
CA PHE A 298 4.85 -4.16 -6.03
C PHE A 298 6.23 -4.00 -5.40
N ALA A 299 6.68 -5.02 -4.67
CA ALA A 299 7.99 -5.02 -4.04
C ALA A 299 8.69 -6.37 -4.14
N ILE A 300 10.00 -6.33 -4.27
CA ILE A 300 10.89 -7.48 -4.06
C ILE A 300 11.78 -7.13 -2.90
N ILE A 301 11.70 -7.94 -1.85
CA ILE A 301 12.39 -7.70 -0.59
C ILE A 301 13.22 -8.93 -0.28
N VAL A 302 14.53 -8.74 -0.15
CA VAL A 302 15.43 -9.80 0.30
C VAL A 302 16.17 -9.33 1.53
N SER A 303 16.05 -10.11 2.60
CA SER A 303 16.71 -9.90 3.88
C SER A 303 17.94 -10.79 4.04
N GLY A 304 19.00 -10.28 4.67
CA GLY A 304 20.13 -11.12 5.06
C GLY A 304 19.85 -12.03 6.25
N ASN A 305 18.86 -11.70 7.08
CA ASN A 305 18.48 -12.48 8.25
C ASN A 305 16.95 -12.53 8.43
N SER A 306 16.34 -11.40 8.80
CA SER A 306 14.90 -11.29 9.06
C SER A 306 14.37 -9.89 8.68
N GLY A 307 13.16 -9.53 9.10
CA GLY A 307 12.64 -8.15 9.01
C GLY A 307 12.13 -7.70 7.63
N GLY A 308 11.92 -8.63 6.70
CA GLY A 308 11.32 -8.30 5.40
C GLY A 308 9.90 -7.72 5.52
N ASP A 309 9.15 -8.11 6.56
CA ASP A 309 7.84 -7.53 6.88
C ASP A 309 7.96 -6.07 7.35
N SER A 310 9.02 -5.71 8.08
CA SER A 310 9.29 -4.33 8.48
C SER A 310 9.50 -3.43 7.26
N VAL A 311 10.27 -3.90 6.28
CA VAL A 311 10.47 -3.20 5.00
C VAL A 311 9.15 -3.09 4.22
N ALA A 312 8.36 -4.18 4.16
CA ALA A 312 7.06 -4.17 3.49
C ALA A 312 6.09 -3.16 4.13
N LYS A 313 6.02 -3.10 5.46
CA LYS A 313 5.19 -2.12 6.21
C LYS A 313 5.64 -0.68 5.96
N GLN A 314 6.94 -0.43 5.78
CA GLN A 314 7.43 0.90 5.40
C GLN A 314 6.96 1.31 4.00
N LEU A 315 7.03 0.40 3.02
CA LEU A 315 6.50 0.65 1.67
C LEU A 315 4.99 0.89 1.69
N ILE A 316 4.23 0.08 2.43
CA ILE A 316 2.78 0.27 2.64
C ILE A 316 2.50 1.66 3.22
N SER A 317 3.16 2.00 4.32
CA SER A 317 2.96 3.27 5.02
C SER A 317 3.31 4.45 4.11
N ALA A 318 4.48 4.42 3.49
CA ALA A 318 4.95 5.53 2.69
C ALA A 318 4.17 5.68 1.37
N LEU A 319 3.97 4.61 0.62
CA LEU A 319 3.48 4.67 -0.77
C LEU A 319 1.96 4.52 -0.86
N ASN A 320 1.37 3.53 -0.19
CA ASN A 320 -0.08 3.30 -0.27
C ASN A 320 -0.85 4.24 0.67
N ILE A 321 -0.49 4.28 1.95
CA ILE A 321 -1.18 5.10 2.96
C ILE A 321 -0.91 6.60 2.74
N ASN A 322 0.35 7.00 2.48
CA ASN A 322 0.73 8.42 2.43
C ASN A 322 0.84 9.04 1.02
N LYS A 323 1.22 8.29 -0.02
CA LYS A 323 1.29 8.82 -1.41
C LYS A 323 0.09 8.42 -2.27
N GLY A 324 -0.65 7.40 -1.88
CA GLY A 324 -1.89 7.02 -2.56
C GLY A 324 -1.75 6.06 -3.71
N PHE A 325 -0.65 5.31 -3.82
CA PHE A 325 -0.60 4.18 -4.75
C PHE A 325 -1.62 3.11 -4.36
N GLN A 326 -2.16 2.37 -5.32
CA GLN A 326 -2.91 1.15 -5.02
C GLN A 326 -1.96 0.06 -4.52
N LEU A 327 -2.48 -0.81 -3.66
CA LEU A 327 -1.75 -1.98 -3.16
C LEU A 327 -2.47 -3.26 -3.65
N PRO A 328 -1.98 -3.90 -4.72
CA PRO A 328 -2.51 -5.16 -5.21
C PRO A 328 -2.36 -6.28 -4.18
N PRO A 329 -3.20 -7.33 -4.23
CA PRO A 329 -3.05 -8.52 -3.38
C PRO A 329 -1.64 -9.11 -3.45
N ASN A 330 -1.09 -9.55 -2.32
CA ASN A 330 0.26 -10.14 -2.25
C ASN A 330 1.32 -9.26 -2.94
N PHE A 331 1.35 -7.96 -2.63
CA PHE A 331 2.14 -6.96 -3.36
C PHE A 331 3.67 -7.19 -3.28
N ALA A 332 4.14 -7.95 -2.28
CA ALA A 332 5.56 -8.13 -2.00
C ALA A 332 5.98 -9.60 -2.09
N LEU A 333 7.06 -9.86 -2.83
CA LEU A 333 7.82 -11.11 -2.75
C LEU A 333 8.95 -10.94 -1.74
N ILE A 334 8.84 -11.61 -0.60
CA ILE A 334 9.74 -11.48 0.54
C ILE A 334 10.53 -12.78 0.73
N GLU A 335 11.87 -12.68 0.79
CA GLU A 335 12.78 -13.80 1.00
C GLU A 335 13.91 -13.47 1.97
N THR A 336 14.57 -14.51 2.48
CA THR A 336 15.82 -14.40 3.24
C THR A 336 16.96 -15.06 2.48
N ALA A 337 18.00 -14.31 2.15
CA ALA A 337 19.22 -14.78 1.53
C ALA A 337 20.39 -13.80 1.84
N ASN A 338 21.36 -14.26 2.63
CA ASN A 338 22.51 -13.45 3.05
C ASN A 338 23.63 -13.48 2.02
N ASP A 339 24.27 -14.64 1.87
CA ASP A 339 25.44 -14.79 1.01
C ASP A 339 25.08 -14.54 -0.45
N PHE A 340 26.05 -14.05 -1.22
CA PHE A 340 25.88 -13.91 -2.66
C PHE A 340 25.42 -15.22 -3.30
N GLY A 341 24.37 -15.15 -4.11
CA GLY A 341 23.77 -16.30 -4.79
C GLY A 341 22.94 -17.21 -3.88
N ALA A 342 22.84 -16.94 -2.57
CA ALA A 342 22.01 -17.72 -1.66
C ALA A 342 20.53 -17.71 -2.07
N ILE A 343 20.07 -16.68 -2.76
CA ILE A 343 18.70 -16.60 -3.26
C ILE A 343 18.35 -17.73 -4.22
N LEU A 344 19.33 -18.23 -4.99
CA LEU A 344 19.16 -19.36 -5.92
C LEU A 344 18.88 -20.67 -5.19
N ARG A 345 19.26 -20.76 -3.90
CA ARG A 345 19.09 -21.95 -3.06
C ARG A 345 17.79 -21.92 -2.25
N VAL A 346 17.05 -20.80 -2.29
CA VAL A 346 15.74 -20.72 -1.62
C VAL A 346 14.78 -21.71 -2.27
N LYS A 347 14.10 -22.49 -1.43
CA LYS A 347 13.21 -23.56 -1.90
C LYS A 347 12.12 -23.00 -2.83
N ASN A 348 12.00 -23.62 -4.00
CA ASN A 348 11.00 -23.28 -5.03
C ASN A 348 11.03 -21.80 -5.46
N ILE A 349 12.20 -21.15 -5.42
CA ILE A 349 12.30 -19.71 -5.67
C ILE A 349 11.85 -19.32 -7.09
N GLU A 350 12.18 -20.13 -8.10
CA GLU A 350 11.74 -19.90 -9.49
C GLU A 350 10.21 -19.98 -9.61
N ASP A 351 9.56 -20.97 -8.99
CA ASP A 351 8.09 -21.07 -8.98
C ASP A 351 7.43 -19.92 -8.21
N ARG A 352 8.08 -19.41 -7.15
CA ARG A 352 7.62 -18.24 -6.41
C ARG A 352 7.76 -16.97 -7.25
N ALA A 353 8.89 -16.81 -7.94
CA ALA A 353 9.14 -15.70 -8.86
C ALA A 353 8.13 -15.70 -10.03
N LYS A 354 7.86 -16.86 -10.63
CA LYS A 354 6.83 -17.03 -11.66
C LYS A 354 5.44 -16.63 -11.17
N ARG A 355 4.99 -17.16 -10.01
CA ARG A 355 3.68 -16.80 -9.44
C ARG A 355 3.57 -15.31 -9.10
N PHE A 356 4.67 -14.69 -8.70
CA PHE A 356 4.72 -13.25 -8.46
C PHE A 356 4.62 -12.45 -9.75
N ALA A 357 5.29 -12.88 -10.83
CA ALA A 357 5.15 -12.29 -12.16
C ALA A 357 3.71 -12.39 -12.69
N GLU A 358 3.07 -13.56 -12.54
CA GLU A 358 1.66 -13.76 -12.89
C GLU A 358 0.71 -12.86 -12.08
N ASN A 359 1.07 -12.54 -10.83
CA ASN A 359 0.32 -11.59 -10.01
C ASN A 359 0.47 -10.15 -10.50
N ILE A 360 1.68 -9.74 -10.91
CA ILE A 360 1.92 -8.45 -11.55
C ILE A 360 1.13 -8.37 -12.86
N GLN A 361 1.17 -9.40 -13.71
CA GLN A 361 0.44 -9.42 -14.99
C GLN A 361 -1.07 -9.35 -14.83
N ARG A 362 -1.62 -9.92 -13.75
CA ARG A 362 -3.04 -9.79 -13.42
C ARG A 362 -3.45 -8.37 -13.00
N ASP A 363 -2.49 -7.50 -12.71
CA ASP A 363 -2.72 -6.12 -12.29
C ASP A 363 -2.42 -5.09 -13.41
N LEU A 364 -1.78 -5.53 -14.50
CA LEU A 364 -1.59 -4.77 -15.75
C LEU A 364 -2.91 -4.66 -16.53
#